data_AF-A0A6J7ZIP2-F1
#
_entry.id   AF-A0A6J7ZIP2-F1
#
_cell.length_a   1.000
_cell.length_b   1.000
_cell.length_c   1.000
_cell.angle_alpha   90.00
_cell.angle_beta   90.00
_cell.angle_gamma   90.00
#
_symmetry.space_group_name_H-M   'P 1'
#
loop_
_entity.id
_entity.type
_entity.pdbx_description
1 polymer ?
#
loop_
_entity_poly.entity_id
_entity_poly.type
_entity_poly.pdbx_seq_one_letter_code
_entity_poly.pdbx_strand_id
1 'polypeptide(L)' 'MWDVQSQREIATLTGHSYRVKSVAFSPDGRTLASGSGGWNNTIKLWRAP' A
#
# COMPACT_ATOMS: atom_id res chain seq x y z
N MET A 1 5.89 3.03 -2.53
CA MET A 1 5.37 4.40 -2.76
C MET A 1 6.40 5.15 -3.55
N TRP A 2 5.96 5.85 -4.59
CA TRP A 2 6.85 6.56 -5.51
C TRP A 2 6.42 8.02 -5.57
N ASP A 3 7.39 8.91 -5.51
CA ASP A 3 7.19 10.28 -5.96
C ASP A 3 7.35 10.32 -7.48
N VAL A 4 6.27 10.68 -8.18
CA VAL A 4 6.22 10.64 -9.64
C VAL A 4 7.05 11.77 -10.25
N GLN A 5 7.11 12.93 -9.59
CA GLN A 5 7.84 14.09 -10.12
C GLN A 5 9.35 13.85 -10.13
N SER A 6 9.92 13.37 -9.03
CA SER A 6 11.34 13.06 -8.89
C SER A 6 11.73 11.66 -9.38
N GLN A 7 10.74 10.81 -9.72
CA GLN A 7 10.93 9.42 -10.14
C GLN A 7 11.69 8.58 -9.11
N ARG A 8 11.43 8.83 -7.82
CA ARG A 8 12.11 8.15 -6.71
C ARG A 8 11.15 7.35 -5.88
N GLU A 9 11.61 6.19 -5.42
CA GLU A 9 10.92 5.47 -4.35
C GLU A 9 11.06 6.25 -3.04
N ILE A 10 9.92 6.49 -2.38
CA ILE A 10 9.88 7.23 -1.10
C ILE A 10 9.57 6.32 0.10
N ALA A 11 8.97 5.15 -0.12
CA ALA A 11 8.73 4.18 0.94
C ALA A 11 8.40 2.78 0.39
N THR A 12 8.95 1.74 1.02
CA THR A 12 8.50 0.35 0.84
C THR A 12 7.61 -0.04 2.03
N LEU A 13 6.38 -0.48 1.76
CA LEU A 13 5.42 -0.87 2.81
C LEU A 13 5.48 -2.38 3.04
N THR A 14 6.15 -2.79 4.11
CA THR A 14 6.35 -4.20 4.47
C THR A 14 5.40 -4.60 5.58
N GLY A 15 4.75 -5.77 5.46
CA GLY A 15 3.97 -6.32 6.58
C GLY A 15 2.91 -7.35 6.20
N HIS A 16 2.53 -7.47 4.92
CA HIS A 16 1.68 -8.56 4.47
C HIS A 16 2.48 -9.87 4.42
N SER A 17 1.91 -10.95 4.95
CA SER A 17 2.53 -12.28 4.93
C SER A 17 2.31 -13.03 3.60
N TYR A 18 1.39 -12.55 2.76
CA TYR A 18 1.07 -13.12 1.46
C TYR A 18 1.11 -12.05 0.37
N ARG A 19 0.93 -12.48 -0.88
CA ARG A 19 0.95 -11.60 -2.05
C ARG A 19 -0.16 -10.56 -1.94
N VAL A 20 0.22 -9.29 -2.06
CA VAL A 20 -0.72 -8.18 -2.25
C VAL A 20 -1.42 -8.37 -3.59
N LYS A 21 -2.76 -8.36 -3.56
CA LYS A 21 -3.61 -8.59 -4.74
C LYS A 21 -4.32 -7.33 -5.21
N SER A 22 -4.49 -6.34 -4.34
CA SER A 22 -5.16 -5.09 -4.66
C SER A 22 -4.63 -3.95 -3.78
N VAL A 23 -4.65 -2.75 -4.35
CA VAL A 23 -4.29 -1.50 -3.67
C VAL A 23 -5.26 -0.40 -4.10
N ALA A 24 -5.62 0.49 -3.17
CA ALA A 24 -6.49 1.64 -3.45
C ALA A 24 -6.16 2.82 -2.54
N PHE A 25 -6.10 4.02 -3.11
CA PHE A 25 -5.97 5.25 -2.34
C PHE A 25 -7.34 5.79 -1.93
N SER A 26 -7.38 6.44 -0.77
CA SER A 26 -8.51 7.30 -0.42
C SER A 26 -8.59 8.48 -1.41
N PRO A 27 -9.78 9.06 -1.65
CA PRO A 27 -9.93 10.19 -2.56
C PRO A 27 -9.08 11.41 -2.20
N ASP A 28 -8.78 11.60 -0.90
CA ASP A 28 -7.91 12.66 -0.40
C ASP A 28 -6.41 12.33 -0.50
N GLY A 29 -6.04 11.13 -0.96
CA GLY A 29 -4.66 10.67 -1.12
C GLY A 29 -3.91 10.37 0.18
N ARG A 30 -4.53 10.56 1.35
CA ARG A 30 -3.84 10.47 2.65
C ARG A 30 -3.72 9.04 3.17
N THR A 31 -4.57 8.14 2.70
CA THR A 31 -4.60 6.75 3.14
C THR A 31 -4.50 5.81 1.95
N LEU A 32 -3.68 4.78 2.08
CA LEU A 32 -3.60 3.67 1.15
C LEU A 32 -4.15 2.42 1.83
N ALA A 33 -5.08 1.74 1.17
CA ALA A 33 -5.50 0.40 1.53
C ALA A 33 -4.78 -0.62 0.65
N SER A 34 -4.33 -1.71 1.27
CA SER A 34 -3.72 -2.85 0.57
C SER A 34 -4.32 -4.16 1.06
N GLY A 35 -4.77 -4.99 0.13
CA GLY A 35 -5.36 -6.29 0.40
C GLY A 35 -4.43 -7.43 -0.01
N SER A 36 -4.24 -8.38 0.90
CA SER A 36 -3.47 -9.60 0.62
C SER A 36 -4.37 -10.82 0.58
N GLY A 37 -4.13 -11.70 -0.40
CA GLY A 37 -4.85 -12.96 -0.58
C GLY A 37 -3.99 -14.16 -0.20
N GLY A 38 -4.52 -15.09 0.61
CA GLY A 38 -3.84 -16.31 1.05
C GLY A 38 -4.57 -16.97 2.22
N TRP A 39 -3.85 -17.75 3.03
CA TRP A 39 -4.44 -18.36 4.24
C TRP A 39 -4.79 -17.32 5.32
N ASN A 40 -4.05 -16.21 5.37
CA ASN A 40 -4.31 -15.10 6.28
C ASN A 40 -4.64 -13.84 5.48
N ASN A 41 -5.90 -13.74 5.05
CA ASN A 41 -6.40 -12.57 4.35
C ASN A 41 -6.42 -11.37 5.31
N THR A 42 -5.67 -10.33 4.96
CA THR A 42 -5.65 -9.10 5.75
C THR A 42 -5.74 -7.89 4.84
N ILE A 43 -6.34 -6.84 5.40
CA ILE A 43 -6.29 -5.49 4.86
C ILE A 43 -5.39 -4.68 5.78
N LYS A 44 -4.45 -3.94 5.19
CA LYS A 44 -3.62 -2.98 5.93
C LYS A 44 -3.87 -1.58 5.38
N LEU A 45 -4.02 -0.64 6.30
CA LEU A 45 -4.13 0.79 6.03
C LEU A 45 -2.79 1.46 6.34
N TRP A 46 -2.36 2.32 5.45
CA TRP A 46 -1.12 3.07 5.56
C TRP A 46 -1.45 4.54 5.41
N ARG A 47 -0.82 5.40 6.22
CA ARG A 47 -0.83 6.83 5.94
C ARG A 47 0.24 7.12 4.91
N ALA A 48 -0.12 7.87 3.88
CA ALA A 48 0.84 8.37 2.92
C ALA A 48 1.84 9.29 3.67
N PRO A 49 3.14 9.15 3.41
CA PRO A 49 4.16 10.04 3.96
C PRO A 49 4.03 11.47 3.44
#